data_AF-A0A966XWS4-F1
#
_entry.id   AF-A0A966XWS4-F1
#
_cell.length_a   1.000
_cell.length_b   1.000
_cell.length_c   1.000
_cell.angle_alpha   90.00
_cell.angle_beta   90.00
_cell.angle_gamma   90.00
#
_symmetry.space_group_name_H-M   'P 1'
#
loop_
_entity.id
_entity.type
_entity.pdbx_description
1 polymer ?
#
loop_
_entity_poly.entity_id
_entity_poly.type
_entity_poly.pdbx_seq_one_letter_code
_entity_poly.pdbx_strand_id
1 'polypeptide(L)' 'ILAERSDVEVGCEFCGLQYRFDPIDVAALFLGQVQPVAAY' A
#
# COMPACT_ATOMS: atom_id res chain seq x y z
N ILE A 1 1.68 21.51 12.79
CA ILE A 1 1.87 21.08 11.39
C ILE A 1 1.76 19.56 11.39
N LEU A 2 0.84 19.00 10.60
CA LEU A 2 0.73 17.56 10.40
C LEU A 2 1.82 17.19 9.39
N ALA A 3 2.85 16.45 9.82
CA ALA A 3 3.89 15.98 8.91
C ALA A 3 3.31 14.86 8.05
N GLU A 4 3.48 14.98 6.74
CA GLU A 4 3.10 13.96 5.79
C GLU A 4 3.95 12.70 6.06
N ARG A 5 3.28 11.55 6.21
CA ARG A 5 3.96 10.26 6.32
C ARG A 5 4.09 9.70 4.90
N SER A 6 5.30 9.32 4.54
CA SER A 6 5.64 8.78 3.22
C SER A 6 5.14 7.36 2.99
N ASP A 7 4.50 6.73 3.96
CA ASP A 7 4.04 5.35 3.87
C ASP A 7 2.73 5.16 4.64
N VAL A 8 1.90 4.24 4.15
CA VAL A 8 0.62 3.87 4.77
C VAL A 8 0.63 2.39 5.11
N GLU A 9 0.27 2.06 6.35
CA GLU A 9 0.10 0.68 6.82
C GLU A 9 -1.39 0.36 7.00
N VAL A 10 -1.85 -0.75 6.41
CA VAL A 10 -3.24 -1.22 6.48
C VAL A 10 -3.27 -2.65 7.01
N GLY A 11 -3.91 -2.82 8.16
CA GLY A 11 -4.19 -4.13 8.73
C GLY A 11 -5.59 -4.62 8.36
N CYS A 12 -5.69 -5.89 7.96
CA CYS A 12 -6.98 -6.56 7.78
C CYS A 12 -7.38 -7.29 9.06
N GLU A 13 -8.48 -6.90 9.69
CA GLU A 13 -8.96 -7.53 10.93
C GLU A 13 -9.55 -8.94 10.73
N PHE A 14 -9.81 -9.34 9.48
CA PHE A 14 -10.39 -10.65 9.16
C PHE A 14 -9.34 -11.74 8.93
N CYS A 15 -8.26 -11.41 8.22
CA CYS A 15 -7.19 -12.36 7.89
C CYS A 15 -5.88 -12.07 8.63
N GLY A 16 -5.76 -10.93 9.33
CA GLY A 16 -4.58 -10.53 10.10
C GLY A 16 -3.40 -10.04 9.25
N LEU A 17 -3.57 -9.87 7.93
CA LEU A 17 -2.50 -9.42 7.05
C LEU A 17 -2.23 -7.92 7.23
N GLN A 18 -0.96 -7.55 7.10
CA GLN A 18 -0.48 -6.18 7.13
C GLN A 18 0.07 -5.80 5.76
N TYR A 19 -0.42 -4.70 5.21
CA TYR A 19 -0.02 -4.18 3.91
C TYR A 19 0.65 -2.82 4.08
N ARG A 20 1.77 -2.61 3.37
CA ARG A 20 2.47 -1.33 3.33
C ARG A 20 2.42 -0.78 1.92
N PHE A 21 2.08 0.49 1.82
CA PHE A 21 2.00 1.21 0.55
C PHE A 21 2.93 2.40 0.61
N ASP A 22 3.82 2.50 -0.37
CA ASP A 22 4.59 3.72 -0.60
C ASP A 22 3.80 4.69 -1.50
N PRO A 23 4.22 5.95 -1.64
CA PRO A 23 3.47 6.96 -2.40
C PRO A 23 3.49 6.71 -3.91
N ILE A 24 4.46 5.93 -4.40
CA ILE A 24 4.58 5.53 -5.81
C ILE A 24 3.56 4.42 -6.11
N ASP A 25 3.32 3.52 -5.16
CA ASP A 25 2.38 2.40 -5.27
C ASP A 25 0.90 2.83 -5.25
N VAL A 26 0.55 3.87 -4.49
CA VAL A 26 -0.85 4.30 -4.33
C VAL A 26 -1.44 4.83 -5.63
N ALA A 27 -0.66 5.51 -6.48
CA ALA A 27 -1.14 6.01 -7.77
C ALA A 27 -1.60 4.87 -8.69
N ALA A 28 -0.95 3.71 -8.63
CA ALA A 28 -1.29 2.54 -9.44
C ALA A 28 -2.65 1.91 -9.04
N LEU A 29 -3.08 2.08 -7.77
CA LEU A 29 -4.40 1.64 -7.31
C LEU A 29 -5.53 2.36 -8.05
N PHE A 30 -5.39 3.67 -8.27
CA PHE A 30 -6.40 4.47 -8.97
C PHE A 30 -6.43 4.23 -10.48
N LEU A 31 -5.35 3.68 -11.04
CA LEU A 31 -5.23 3.34 -12.46
C LEU A 31 -5.62 1.89 -12.78
N GLY A 32 -5.92 1.07 -11.76
CA GLY A 32 -6.23 -0.35 -11.94
C GLY A 32 -5.04 -1.18 -12.42
N GLN A 33 -3.80 -0.68 -12.24
CA GLN A 33 -2.57 -1.30 -12.73
C GLN A 33 -1.76 -1.92 -11.57
N VAL A 34 -2.42 -2.61 -10.65
CA VAL A 34 -1.71 -3.33 -9.59
C VAL A 34 -1.14 -4.62 -10.20
N GLN A 35 0.13 -4.60 -10.59
CA GLN A 35 0.85 -5.84 -10.91
C GLN A 35 1.35 -6.47 -9.60
N PRO A 36 0.97 -7.73 -9.29
CA PRO A 36 1.58 -8.43 -8.17
C PRO A 36 3.06 -8.64 -8.50
N VAL A 37 3.95 -7.99 -7.75
CA VAL A 37 5.38 -8.33 -7.79
C VAL A 37 5.53 -9.75 -7.25
N ALA A 38 5.75 -10.70 -8.16
CA ALA A 38 6.15 -12.04 -7.78
C ALA A 38 7.52 -11.94 -7.11
N ALA A 39 7.55 -12.26 -5.81
CA ALA A 39 8.78 -12.29 -5.03
C ALA A 39 9.77 -13.29 -5.64
N TYR A 40 10.96 -12.82 -6.00
CA TYR A 40 12.16 -13.64 -6.23
C TYR A 40 12.96 -13.71 -4.94
#